data_AF-A0A2N0LUN1-F1
#
_entry.id   AF-A0A2N0LUN1-F1
#
_cell.length_a   1.000
_cell.length_b   1.000
_cell.length_c   1.000
_cell.angle_alpha   90.00
_cell.angle_beta   90.00
_cell.angle_gamma   90.00
#
_symmetry.space_group_name_H-M   'P 1'
#
loop_
_entity.id
_entity.type
_entity.pdbx_description
1 polymer ?
#
loop_
_entity_poly.entity_id
_entity_poly.type
_entity_poly.pdbx_seq_one_letter_code
_entity_poly.pdbx_strand_id
1 'polypeptide(L)'
;MVRLALDLENSADLSVLGATGWRIAPGLVPGEPNQGLVAELRAVDARLPDYDDSAWEKDGDIQERRSVGFTFAWYRLNVTIPEQAKGQDVAGKRVWFETNVDNYGEVYIDGHIDRDKWVITGNNTPKRILVAEEAVPGTKHTIAIMVCNAPFGEPVGTIFIRYATLAIE
;
A
#
# COMPACT_ATOMS: atom_id res chain seq x y z
N MET A 1 -16.48 -3.51 19.98
CA MET A 1 -16.41 -4.57 18.97
C MET A 1 -15.06 -5.27 19.10
N VAL A 2 -14.93 -6.57 18.80
CA VAL A 2 -13.61 -7.23 18.82
C VAL A 2 -12.89 -6.86 17.54
N ARG A 3 -11.75 -6.18 17.65
CA ARG A 3 -10.87 -5.88 16.52
C ARG A 3 -10.34 -7.20 15.94
N LEU A 4 -10.53 -7.36 14.64
CA LEU A 4 -9.93 -8.42 13.84
C LEU A 4 -8.82 -7.82 12.99
N ALA A 5 -7.69 -8.50 12.87
CA ALA A 5 -6.57 -8.08 12.02
C ALA A 5 -6.24 -9.19 11.03
N LEU A 6 -6.13 -8.85 9.75
CA LEU A 6 -5.63 -9.70 8.67
C LEU A 6 -4.22 -9.23 8.30
N ASP A 7 -3.27 -10.15 8.37
CA ASP A 7 -1.88 -9.89 7.98
C ASP A 7 -1.73 -9.98 6.45
N LEU A 8 -1.34 -8.87 5.82
CA LEU A 8 -1.25 -8.78 4.36
C LEU A 8 0.08 -9.30 3.81
N GLU A 9 0.91 -9.93 4.63
CA GLU A 9 2.06 -10.75 4.23
C GLU A 9 1.73 -12.26 4.33
N ASN A 10 0.66 -12.61 5.05
CA ASN A 10 0.24 -13.99 5.23
C ASN A 10 -0.68 -14.44 4.08
N SER A 11 -0.30 -15.50 3.37
CA SER A 11 -1.05 -16.00 2.22
C SER A 11 -2.47 -16.50 2.56
N ALA A 12 -2.72 -16.99 3.77
CA ALA A 12 -4.04 -17.42 4.18
C ALA A 12 -4.98 -16.23 4.43
N ASP A 13 -4.48 -15.18 5.08
CA ASP A 13 -5.24 -13.95 5.31
C ASP A 13 -5.46 -13.17 3.97
N LEU A 14 -4.48 -13.17 3.06
CA LEU A 14 -4.64 -12.62 1.70
C LEU A 14 -5.71 -13.37 0.89
N SER A 15 -5.75 -14.70 1.00
CA SER A 15 -6.74 -15.53 0.31
C SER A 15 -8.18 -15.20 0.74
N VAL A 16 -8.39 -14.90 2.04
CA VAL A 16 -9.69 -14.42 2.55
C VAL A 16 -10.13 -13.14 1.82
N LEU A 17 -9.17 -12.27 1.48
CA LEU A 17 -9.41 -11.01 0.78
C LEU A 17 -9.46 -11.15 -0.75
N GLY A 18 -9.39 -12.38 -1.30
CA GLY A 18 -9.32 -12.61 -2.74
C GLY A 18 -8.03 -12.09 -3.39
N ALA A 19 -6.96 -11.92 -2.61
CA ALA A 19 -5.65 -11.49 -3.07
C ALA A 19 -4.65 -12.65 -3.03
N THR A 20 -3.60 -12.60 -3.87
CA THR A 20 -2.52 -13.60 -3.84
C THR A 20 -1.22 -13.06 -3.23
N GLY A 21 -1.02 -11.74 -3.26
CA GLY A 21 0.20 -11.08 -2.82
C GLY A 21 0.34 -9.70 -3.43
N TRP A 22 1.42 -9.01 -3.05
CA TRP A 22 1.71 -7.65 -3.48
C TRP A 22 2.28 -7.60 -4.89
N ARG A 23 1.93 -6.54 -5.62
CA ARG A 23 2.58 -6.13 -6.87
C ARG A 23 3.61 -5.05 -6.56
N ILE A 24 4.84 -5.23 -7.02
CA ILE A 24 5.94 -4.31 -6.73
C ILE A 24 6.67 -3.87 -8.00
N ALA A 25 6.92 -2.57 -8.14
CA ALA A 25 7.78 -2.06 -9.21
C ALA A 25 8.63 -0.86 -8.76
N PRO A 26 9.85 -0.72 -9.31
CA PRO A 26 10.72 0.41 -9.03
C PRO A 26 10.32 1.66 -9.83
N GLY A 27 10.71 2.82 -9.31
CA GLY A 27 10.63 4.13 -9.96
C GLY A 27 9.46 5.00 -9.51
N LEU A 28 9.56 6.31 -9.78
CA LEU A 28 8.49 7.27 -9.51
C LEU A 28 7.32 6.99 -10.45
N VAL A 29 7.61 6.79 -11.74
CA VAL A 29 6.65 6.24 -12.72
C VAL A 29 7.21 4.90 -13.22
N PRO A 30 6.67 3.76 -12.74
CA PRO A 30 7.17 2.45 -13.10
C PRO A 30 7.20 2.19 -14.61
N GLY A 31 8.30 1.64 -15.11
CA GLY A 31 8.49 1.30 -16.53
C GLY A 31 8.96 2.45 -17.42
N GLU A 32 8.92 3.69 -16.95
CA GLU A 32 9.34 4.85 -17.75
C GLU A 32 10.87 5.05 -17.76
N PRO A 33 11.43 5.67 -18.82
CA PRO A 33 12.81 6.13 -18.83
C PRO A 33 13.13 7.01 -17.63
N ASN A 34 14.36 6.91 -17.12
CA ASN A 34 14.81 7.64 -15.93
C ASN A 34 13.85 7.47 -14.73
N GLN A 35 13.17 6.31 -14.64
CA GLN A 35 12.22 5.99 -13.58
C GLN A 35 11.08 7.02 -13.42
N GLY A 36 10.76 7.79 -14.46
CA GLY A 36 9.71 8.80 -14.43
C GLY A 36 10.08 10.13 -13.76
N LEU A 37 11.36 10.37 -13.47
CA LEU A 37 11.83 11.65 -12.92
C LEU A 37 11.81 12.74 -13.99
N VAL A 38 10.62 13.29 -14.23
CA VAL A 38 10.34 14.38 -15.16
C VAL A 38 9.85 15.60 -14.37
N ALA A 39 10.42 16.77 -14.65
CA ALA A 39 10.00 18.01 -14.00
C ALA A 39 8.52 18.31 -14.29
N GLU A 40 7.84 18.93 -13.34
CA GLU A 40 6.44 19.39 -13.46
C GLU A 40 5.39 18.27 -13.65
N LEU A 41 5.76 17.02 -13.37
CA LEU A 41 4.82 15.90 -13.30
C LEU A 41 3.73 16.19 -12.27
N ARG A 42 2.46 16.13 -12.70
CA ARG A 42 1.32 16.50 -11.84
C ARG A 42 0.78 15.37 -10.99
N ALA A 43 0.93 14.14 -11.45
CA ALA A 43 0.49 12.92 -10.77
C ALA A 43 1.18 11.70 -11.39
N VAL A 44 1.20 10.60 -10.64
CA VAL A 44 1.58 9.27 -11.12
C VAL A 44 0.33 8.40 -11.14
N ASP A 45 0.07 7.72 -12.26
CA ASP A 45 -1.14 6.89 -12.42
C ASP A 45 -1.08 5.58 -11.64
N ALA A 46 0.11 5.13 -11.22
CA ALA A 46 0.30 3.96 -10.35
C ALA A 46 -0.47 4.02 -9.02
N ARG A 47 -1.01 5.17 -8.63
CA ARG A 47 -1.92 5.31 -7.48
C ARG A 47 -3.37 4.89 -7.79
N LEU A 48 -3.78 4.93 -9.06
CA LEU A 48 -5.17 4.76 -9.49
C LEU A 48 -5.63 3.30 -9.42
N PRO A 49 -6.92 3.03 -9.16
CA PRO A 49 -7.43 1.67 -9.03
C PRO A 49 -7.36 0.87 -10.35
N ASP A 50 -7.51 1.53 -11.49
CA ASP A 50 -7.52 0.94 -12.84
C ASP A 50 -6.13 0.84 -13.49
N TYR A 51 -5.07 1.27 -12.81
CA TYR A 51 -3.70 1.13 -13.30
C TYR A 51 -3.31 -0.34 -13.49
N ASP A 52 -2.81 -0.67 -14.68
CA ASP A 52 -2.34 -2.01 -15.02
C ASP A 52 -0.95 -2.28 -14.42
N ASP A 53 -0.92 -3.05 -13.35
CA ASP A 53 0.28 -3.53 -12.67
C ASP A 53 0.64 -4.98 -13.02
N SER A 54 0.06 -5.55 -14.09
CA SER A 54 0.24 -6.96 -14.43
C SER A 54 1.69 -7.34 -14.74
N ALA A 55 2.49 -6.40 -15.25
CA ALA A 55 3.91 -6.56 -15.55
C ALA A 55 4.83 -6.42 -14.33
N TRP A 56 4.29 -6.04 -13.17
CA TRP A 56 5.08 -5.85 -11.94
C TRP A 56 5.44 -7.18 -11.29
N GLU A 57 6.46 -7.14 -10.42
CA GLU A 57 6.82 -8.28 -9.58
C GLU A 57 5.58 -8.78 -8.85
N LYS A 58 5.33 -10.09 -8.91
CA LYS A 58 4.16 -10.72 -8.33
C LYS A 58 4.52 -11.40 -7.02
N ASP A 59 3.63 -11.29 -6.04
CA ASP A 59 3.73 -11.93 -4.73
C ASP A 59 5.06 -11.51 -4.04
N GLY A 60 5.43 -10.24 -4.22
CA GLY A 60 6.70 -9.68 -3.79
C GLY A 60 6.76 -9.44 -2.28
N ASP A 61 7.97 -9.52 -1.73
CA ASP A 61 8.25 -9.28 -0.32
C ASP A 61 8.28 -7.77 -0.02
N ILE A 62 7.30 -7.30 0.75
CA ILE A 62 7.18 -5.88 1.10
C ILE A 62 8.28 -5.41 2.06
N GLN A 63 8.90 -6.34 2.81
CA GLN A 63 10.00 -6.07 3.73
C GLN A 63 11.37 -6.14 3.05
N GLU A 64 11.43 -6.57 1.78
CA GLU A 64 12.69 -6.58 1.02
C GLU A 64 13.27 -5.17 0.96
N ARG A 65 14.53 -5.07 1.36
CA ARG A 65 15.26 -3.81 1.38
C ARG A 65 15.70 -3.43 -0.02
N ARG A 66 15.04 -2.44 -0.61
CA ARG A 66 15.32 -1.95 -1.96
C ARG A 66 15.97 -0.57 -1.85
N SER A 67 17.10 -0.32 -2.50
CA SER A 67 17.61 1.03 -2.78
C SER A 67 18.97 0.99 -3.48
N VAL A 68 19.16 1.88 -4.45
CA VAL A 68 20.48 2.35 -4.89
C VAL A 68 20.40 3.86 -5.05
N GLY A 69 20.78 4.62 -4.01
CA GLY A 69 20.67 6.08 -4.01
C GLY A 69 19.22 6.58 -3.99
N PHE A 70 18.90 7.60 -4.79
CA PHE A 70 17.55 8.17 -4.83
C PHE A 70 16.57 7.20 -5.50
N THR A 71 15.83 6.45 -4.68
CA THR A 71 15.02 5.33 -5.14
C THR A 71 13.55 5.56 -4.79
N PHE A 72 12.69 5.15 -5.71
CA PHE A 72 11.25 5.01 -5.50
C PHE A 72 10.84 3.56 -5.72
N ALA A 73 9.80 3.12 -5.02
CA ALA A 73 9.11 1.87 -5.33
C ALA A 73 7.62 2.04 -5.06
N TRP A 74 6.82 1.33 -5.85
CA TRP A 74 5.39 1.20 -5.65
C TRP A 74 5.03 -0.20 -5.21
N TYR A 75 4.10 -0.28 -4.26
CA TYR A 75 3.51 -1.51 -3.76
C TYR A 75 2.00 -1.42 -3.95
N ARG A 76 1.41 -2.39 -4.65
CA ARG A 76 -0.02 -2.41 -4.94
C ARG A 76 -0.65 -3.72 -4.48
N LEU A 77 -1.84 -3.62 -3.90
CA LEU A 77 -2.65 -4.76 -3.49
C LEU A 77 -4.13 -4.46 -3.78
N ASN A 78 -4.78 -5.37 -4.50
CA ASN A 78 -6.23 -5.35 -4.70
C ASN A 78 -6.87 -6.33 -3.72
N VAL A 79 -7.82 -5.84 -2.91
CA VAL A 79 -8.52 -6.64 -1.91
C VAL A 79 -10.02 -6.59 -2.17
N THR A 80 -10.71 -7.68 -1.85
CA THR A 80 -12.16 -7.78 -1.86
C THR A 80 -12.63 -7.93 -0.41
N ILE A 81 -13.59 -7.12 0.01
CA ILE A 81 -14.21 -7.23 1.33
C ILE A 81 -14.89 -8.61 1.44
N PRO A 82 -14.51 -9.47 2.38
CA PRO A 82 -15.08 -10.80 2.50
C PRO A 82 -16.42 -10.76 3.23
N GLU A 83 -17.20 -11.84 3.13
CA GLU A 83 -18.40 -12.01 3.98
C GLU A 83 -18.00 -12.16 5.46
N GLN A 84 -17.00 -13.01 5.70
CA GLN A 84 -16.47 -13.28 7.03
C GLN A 84 -14.94 -13.26 7.05
N ALA A 85 -14.39 -12.89 8.21
CA ALA A 85 -12.97 -13.04 8.50
C ALA A 85 -12.80 -13.61 9.90
N LYS A 86 -11.95 -14.64 10.03
CA LYS A 86 -11.72 -15.43 11.27
C LYS A 86 -13.01 -15.78 12.03
N GLY A 87 -14.05 -16.19 11.28
CA GLY A 87 -15.35 -16.63 11.81
C GLY A 87 -16.30 -15.51 12.25
N GLN A 88 -16.05 -14.26 11.87
CA GLN A 88 -16.93 -13.12 12.18
C GLN A 88 -17.41 -12.42 10.91
N ASP A 89 -18.67 -12.01 10.89
CA ASP A 89 -19.23 -11.18 9.83
C ASP A 89 -18.50 -9.85 9.73
N VAL A 90 -18.22 -9.41 8.50
CA VAL A 90 -17.52 -8.16 8.21
C VAL A 90 -18.49 -7.03 7.87
N ALA A 91 -19.70 -7.35 7.37
CA ALA A 91 -20.67 -6.36 6.92
C ALA A 91 -20.96 -5.26 7.97
N GLY A 92 -20.92 -4.00 7.52
CA GLY A 92 -21.18 -2.83 8.36
C GLY A 92 -20.06 -2.43 9.33
N LYS A 93 -18.96 -3.18 9.40
CA LYS A 93 -17.79 -2.83 10.21
C LYS A 93 -16.91 -1.79 9.51
N ARG A 94 -16.10 -1.08 10.29
CA ARG A 94 -15.06 -0.21 9.74
C ARG A 94 -13.86 -1.04 9.34
N VAL A 95 -13.22 -0.63 8.24
CA VAL A 95 -12.05 -1.31 7.69
C VAL A 95 -10.92 -0.30 7.62
N TRP A 96 -9.80 -0.63 8.25
CA TRP A 96 -8.60 0.18 8.33
C TRP A 96 -7.42 -0.56 7.72
N PHE A 97 -6.61 0.15 6.95
CA PHE A 97 -5.30 -0.30 6.53
C PHE A 97 -4.22 0.29 7.44
N GLU A 98 -3.40 -0.56 8.04
CA GLU A 98 -2.34 -0.19 8.96
C GLU A 98 -0.98 -0.59 8.38
N THR A 99 -0.02 0.33 8.41
CA THR A 99 1.30 0.08 7.84
C THR A 99 2.37 0.97 8.46
N ASN A 100 3.62 0.70 8.13
CA ASN A 100 4.77 1.51 8.48
C ASN A 100 5.78 1.46 7.35
N VAL A 101 6.22 2.63 6.90
CA VAL A 101 7.11 2.78 5.75
C VAL A 101 8.42 3.40 6.23
N ASP A 102 9.55 2.83 5.81
CA ASP A 102 10.87 3.40 6.09
C ASP A 102 11.14 4.59 5.14
N ASN A 103 11.63 5.70 5.69
CA ASN A 103 11.83 7.00 5.03
C ASN A 103 10.53 7.73 4.66
N TYR A 104 10.27 7.93 3.36
CA TYR A 104 9.11 8.65 2.84
C TYR A 104 8.09 7.66 2.29
N GLY A 105 6.82 7.83 2.65
CA GLY A 105 5.74 6.97 2.17
C GLY A 105 4.41 7.69 2.04
N GLU A 106 3.74 7.46 0.91
CA GLU A 106 2.38 7.88 0.61
C GLU A 106 1.50 6.66 0.47
N VAL A 107 0.30 6.70 1.06
CA VAL A 107 -0.69 5.62 0.96
C VAL A 107 -1.94 6.15 0.28
N TYR A 108 -2.38 5.44 -0.75
CA TYR A 108 -3.56 5.73 -1.54
C TYR A 108 -4.56 4.57 -1.38
N ILE A 109 -5.81 4.90 -1.09
CA ILE A 109 -6.95 3.98 -1.16
C ILE A 109 -7.81 4.41 -2.34
N ASP A 110 -7.99 3.52 -3.30
CA ASP A 110 -8.78 3.78 -4.52
C ASP A 110 -8.34 5.06 -5.26
N GLY A 111 -7.03 5.34 -5.27
CA GLY A 111 -6.45 6.54 -5.88
C GLY A 111 -6.53 7.82 -5.06
N HIS A 112 -7.15 7.78 -3.86
CA HIS A 112 -7.30 8.90 -2.96
C HIS A 112 -6.30 8.84 -1.80
N ILE A 113 -5.73 9.99 -1.46
CA ILE A 113 -4.87 10.18 -0.28
C ILE A 113 -5.54 11.15 0.69
N ASP A 114 -5.65 10.76 1.95
CA ASP A 114 -5.97 11.71 3.03
C ASP A 114 -4.69 12.51 3.34
N ARG A 115 -4.70 13.77 2.91
CA ARG A 115 -3.55 14.68 2.94
C ARG A 115 -3.19 15.16 4.34
N ASP A 116 -4.13 15.08 5.27
CA ASP A 116 -3.92 15.51 6.65
C ASP A 116 -3.17 14.44 7.44
N LYS A 117 -3.42 13.16 7.13
CA LYS A 117 -2.85 12.04 7.88
C LYS A 117 -1.76 11.27 7.14
N TRP A 118 -1.69 11.31 5.80
CA TRP A 118 -0.88 10.35 5.02
C TRP A 118 0.19 10.97 4.14
N VAL A 119 0.40 12.28 4.25
CA VAL A 119 1.56 12.96 3.68
C VAL A 119 2.56 13.24 4.82
N ILE A 120 3.84 12.89 4.60
CA ILE A 120 5.02 13.19 5.44
C ILE A 120 4.74 13.19 6.96
N THR A 121 4.55 12.01 7.55
CA THR A 121 4.31 11.84 9.00
C THR A 121 5.57 11.58 9.83
N GLY A 122 6.74 11.53 9.20
CA GLY A 122 8.02 11.17 9.82
C GLY A 122 8.49 9.76 9.46
N ASN A 123 9.80 9.53 9.59
CA ASN A 123 10.43 8.23 9.31
C ASN A 123 9.91 7.18 10.30
N ASN A 124 9.50 6.01 9.81
CA ASN A 124 8.99 4.91 10.63
C ASN A 124 7.79 5.29 11.51
N THR A 125 7.00 6.28 11.11
CA THR A 125 5.74 6.60 11.80
C THR A 125 4.64 5.64 11.35
N PRO A 126 3.97 4.93 12.29
CA PRO A 126 2.79 4.10 11.99
C PRO A 126 1.70 4.89 11.26
N LYS A 127 1.08 4.25 10.26
CA LYS A 127 -0.03 4.79 9.48
C LYS A 127 -1.26 3.92 9.69
N ARG A 128 -2.44 4.54 9.74
CA ARG A 128 -3.75 3.88 9.96
C ARG A 128 -4.86 4.54 9.14
N ILE A 129 -5.07 4.05 7.93
CA ILE A 129 -5.86 4.66 6.86
C ILE A 129 -7.24 4.02 6.81
N LEU A 130 -8.31 4.82 6.69
CA LEU A 130 -9.65 4.29 6.51
C LEU A 130 -9.79 3.74 5.07
N VAL A 131 -10.19 2.47 4.95
CA VAL A 131 -10.51 1.83 3.67
C VAL A 131 -12.00 1.89 3.41
N ALA A 132 -12.81 1.55 4.42
CA ALA A 132 -14.27 1.63 4.36
C ALA A 132 -14.83 2.02 5.73
N GLU A 133 -15.77 2.97 5.74
CA GLU A 133 -16.52 3.31 6.96
C GLU A 133 -17.58 2.24 7.28
N GLU A 134 -18.22 1.69 6.25
CA GLU A 134 -19.15 0.57 6.37
C GLU A 134 -18.80 -0.47 5.32
N ALA A 135 -18.28 -1.62 5.76
CA ALA A 135 -17.86 -2.68 4.87
C ALA A 135 -19.06 -3.34 4.18
N VAL A 136 -18.99 -3.48 2.85
CA VAL A 136 -19.97 -4.21 2.04
C VAL A 136 -19.26 -5.39 1.37
N PRO A 137 -19.56 -6.65 1.74
CA PRO A 137 -18.95 -7.83 1.13
C PRO A 137 -19.03 -7.81 -0.40
N GLY A 138 -17.95 -8.24 -1.06
CA GLY A 138 -17.80 -8.22 -2.51
C GLY A 138 -17.27 -6.90 -3.08
N THR A 139 -17.26 -5.81 -2.30
CA THR A 139 -16.65 -4.53 -2.71
C THR A 139 -15.15 -4.69 -2.84
N LYS A 140 -14.56 -4.09 -3.87
CA LYS A 140 -13.12 -4.12 -4.12
C LYS A 140 -12.49 -2.79 -3.77
N HIS A 141 -11.30 -2.84 -3.19
CA HIS A 141 -10.46 -1.68 -2.92
C HIS A 141 -9.04 -1.92 -3.42
N THR A 142 -8.41 -0.87 -3.92
CA THR A 142 -6.99 -0.85 -4.28
C THR A 142 -6.22 -0.09 -3.21
N ILE A 143 -5.22 -0.75 -2.64
CA ILE A 143 -4.21 -0.12 -1.78
C ILE A 143 -2.97 0.08 -2.63
N ALA A 144 -2.53 1.33 -2.80
CA ALA A 144 -1.30 1.68 -3.49
C ALA A 144 -0.39 2.50 -2.57
N ILE A 145 0.88 2.13 -2.49
CA ILE A 145 1.85 2.75 -1.60
C ILE A 145 3.06 3.13 -2.43
N MET A 146 3.39 4.42 -2.45
CA MET A 146 4.66 4.91 -3.00
C MET A 146 5.64 5.12 -1.87
N VAL A 147 6.83 4.57 -2.01
CA VAL A 147 7.92 4.72 -1.04
C VAL A 147 9.11 5.40 -1.71
N CYS A 148 9.78 6.30 -1.01
CA CYS A 148 10.97 7.00 -1.50
C CYS A 148 12.06 7.09 -0.42
N ASN A 149 13.32 6.95 -0.81
CA ASN A 149 14.44 7.21 0.10
C ASN A 149 14.48 8.70 0.50
N ALA A 150 14.99 8.97 1.71
CA ALA A 150 15.25 10.31 2.20
C ALA A 150 16.61 10.36 2.92
N PRO A 151 17.21 11.55 3.15
CA PRO A 151 16.84 12.84 2.56
C PRO A 151 17.11 12.88 1.05
N PHE A 152 16.41 13.74 0.30
CA PHE A 152 16.49 13.71 -1.18
C PHE A 152 17.85 14.17 -1.74
N GLY A 153 18.56 15.06 -1.05
CA GLY A 153 19.88 15.55 -1.49
C GLY A 153 21.03 14.58 -1.23
N GLU A 154 20.86 13.66 -0.27
CA GLU A 154 21.84 12.62 0.06
C GLU A 154 21.10 11.38 0.59
N PRO A 155 20.47 10.60 -0.30
CA PRO A 155 19.65 9.45 0.11
C PRO A 155 20.47 8.42 0.86
N VAL A 156 19.97 7.98 2.00
CA VAL A 156 20.61 6.95 2.84
C VAL A 156 19.68 5.76 3.05
N GLY A 157 20.26 4.63 3.48
CA GLY A 157 19.50 3.45 3.84
C GLY A 157 18.75 2.80 2.69
N THR A 158 17.67 2.11 3.02
CA THR A 158 16.87 1.32 2.08
C THR A 158 15.40 1.63 2.28
N ILE A 159 14.59 1.51 1.24
CA ILE A 159 13.13 1.58 1.34
C ILE A 159 12.52 0.19 1.45
N PHE A 160 11.50 0.08 2.29
CA PHE A 160 10.67 -1.09 2.51
C PHE A 160 9.44 -0.73 3.35
N ILE A 161 8.47 -1.64 3.39
CA ILE A 161 7.30 -1.57 4.26
C ILE A 161 7.52 -2.57 5.40
N ARG A 162 7.40 -2.15 6.66
CA ARG A 162 7.68 -3.03 7.81
C ARG A 162 6.56 -4.02 8.13
N TYR A 163 5.34 -3.63 7.85
CA TYR A 163 4.14 -4.45 8.02
C TYR A 163 2.99 -3.87 7.21
N ALA A 164 2.03 -4.72 6.89
CA ALA A 164 0.78 -4.34 6.27
C ALA A 164 -0.37 -5.14 6.89
N THR A 165 -1.39 -4.47 7.40
CA THR A 165 -2.50 -5.11 8.12
C THR A 165 -3.83 -4.49 7.75
N LEU A 166 -4.84 -5.33 7.56
CA LEU A 166 -6.24 -4.91 7.45
C LEU A 166 -6.95 -5.15 8.78
N ALA A 167 -7.28 -4.08 9.49
CA ALA A 167 -8.03 -4.13 10.75
C ALA A 167 -9.52 -3.89 10.51
N ILE A 168 -10.37 -4.75 11.08
CA ILE A 168 -11.84 -4.72 10.95
C ILE A 168 -12.46 -4.61 12.35
N GLU A 169 -13.25 -3.57 12.61
CA GLU A 169 -13.77 -3.24 13.96
C GLU A 169 -15.07 -2.43 13.99
#